data_AF-A0A8D0HFD5-F1
#
_entry.id   AF-A0A8D0HFD5-F1
#
_cell.length_a   1.000
_cell.length_b   1.000
_cell.length_c   1.000
_cell.angle_alpha   90.00
_cell.angle_beta   90.00
_cell.angle_gamma   90.00
#
_symmetry.space_group_name_H-M   'P 1'
#
loop_
_entity.id
_entity.type
_entity.pdbx_description
1 polymer ?
#
loop_
_entity_poly.entity_id
_entity_poly.type
_entity_poly.pdbx_seq_one_letter_code
_entity_poly.pdbx_strand_id
1 'polypeptide(L)' 'MEAACKWGGLPTGPSLKHLTEPGYGFPKKQQVLALQELTRAHIDSFNHAVGEGLHLAVQVRRLAGLQCSVCL' A
#
# COMPACT_ATOMS: atom_id res chain seq x y z
N MET A 1 -37.01 11.09 -7.18
CA MET A 1 -36.07 12.19 -7.51
C MET A 1 -35.24 12.53 -6.26
N GLU A 2 -34.68 11.53 -5.59
CA GLU A 2 -33.92 11.70 -4.33
C GLU A 2 -32.40 11.55 -4.49
N ALA A 3 -31.93 11.00 -5.62
CA ALA A 3 -30.51 10.76 -5.84
C ALA A 3 -29.72 12.08 -5.94
N ALA A 4 -30.25 13.10 -6.65
CA ALA A 4 -29.56 14.37 -6.86
C ALA A 4 -29.31 15.15 -5.56
N CYS A 5 -30.22 15.08 -4.59
CA CYS A 5 -30.08 15.75 -3.30
C CYS A 5 -28.97 15.15 -2.41
N LYS A 6 -28.62 13.87 -2.60
CA LYS A 6 -27.56 13.20 -1.82
C LYS A 6 -26.16 13.75 -2.10
N TRP A 7 -25.93 14.32 -3.28
CA TRP A 7 -24.62 14.79 -3.72
C TRP A 7 -24.46 16.31 -3.57
N GLY A 8 -25.53 17.05 -3.26
CA GLY A 8 -25.51 18.52 -3.16
C GLY A 8 -24.75 19.07 -1.95
N GLY A 9 -24.56 18.26 -0.91
CA GLY A 9 -23.82 18.63 0.30
C GLY A 9 -22.38 18.13 0.34
N LEU A 10 -21.87 17.55 -0.75
CA LEU A 10 -20.49 17.07 -0.76
C LEU A 10 -19.54 18.25 -0.75
N PRO A 11 -18.48 18.21 0.09
CA PRO A 11 -17.44 19.21 0.03
C PRO A 11 -16.90 19.28 -1.40
N THR A 12 -16.71 20.49 -1.91
CA THR A 12 -16.05 20.74 -3.20
C THR A 12 -14.83 19.84 -3.27
N GLY A 13 -14.75 19.01 -4.32
CA GLY A 13 -13.76 17.94 -4.46
C GLY A 13 -12.32 18.42 -4.25
N PRO A 14 -11.33 17.49 -4.28
CA PRO A 14 -9.94 17.83 -4.01
C PRO A 14 -9.49 19.03 -4.86
N SER A 15 -9.10 20.11 -4.19
CA SER A 15 -8.76 21.37 -4.84
C SER A 15 -7.27 21.69 -4.62
N LEU A 16 -6.63 22.25 -5.64
CA LEU A 16 -5.22 22.66 -5.61
C LEU A 16 -4.99 24.03 -4.94
N LYS A 17 -5.94 24.52 -4.14
CA LYS A 17 -5.90 25.88 -3.55
C LYS A 17 -4.77 26.09 -2.53
N HIS A 18 -4.17 25.02 -2.03
CA HIS A 18 -3.13 25.06 -0.99
C HIS A 18 -1.71 24.73 -1.53
N LEU A 19 -1.51 24.72 -2.86
CA LEU A 19 -0.20 24.38 -3.47
C LEU A 19 0.93 25.33 -3.05
N THR A 20 0.62 26.58 -2.73
CA THR A 20 1.61 27.63 -2.41
C THR A 20 1.75 27.87 -0.91
N GLU A 21 1.07 27.09 -0.06
CA GLU A 21 1.21 27.26 1.38
C GLU A 21 2.63 26.87 1.82
N PRO A 22 3.22 27.57 2.81
CA PRO A 22 4.57 27.25 3.29
C PRO A 22 4.73 25.80 3.77
N GLY A 23 3.62 25.14 4.14
CA GLY A 23 3.58 23.75 4.59
C GLY A 23 3.24 22.72 3.49
N TYR A 24 3.06 23.16 2.24
CA TYR A 24 2.72 22.25 1.15
C TYR A 24 3.87 21.29 0.84
N GLY A 25 3.55 20.01 0.64
CA GLY A 25 4.55 18.96 0.35
C GLY A 25 5.26 18.38 1.57
N PHE A 26 5.12 18.97 2.77
CA PHE A 26 5.66 18.36 3.98
C PHE A 26 4.86 17.10 4.37
N PRO A 27 5.51 15.93 4.48
CA PRO A 27 4.84 14.73 4.94
C PRO A 27 4.31 14.91 6.35
N LYS A 28 3.01 14.68 6.55
CA LYS A 28 2.41 14.65 7.89
C LYS A 28 2.88 13.41 8.63
N LYS A 29 2.83 13.45 9.97
CA LYS A 29 3.13 12.28 10.83
C LYS A 29 2.24 11.07 10.50
N GLN A 30 1.00 11.32 10.09
CA GLN A 30 0.04 10.31 9.69
C GLN A 30 -0.62 10.73 8.38
N GLN A 31 -0.84 9.76 7.50
CA GLN A 31 -1.55 9.97 6.25
C GLN A 31 -3.06 10.05 6.49
N VAL A 32 -3.79 10.67 5.56
CA VAL A 32 -5.26 10.61 5.57
C VAL A 32 -5.71 9.16 5.42
N LEU A 33 -6.55 8.68 6.35
CA LEU A 33 -6.96 7.28 6.43
C LEU A 33 -7.52 6.75 5.11
N ALA A 34 -8.41 7.49 4.44
CA ALA A 34 -8.99 7.08 3.17
C ALA A 34 -7.93 6.87 2.06
N LEU A 35 -6.87 7.70 2.03
CA LEU A 35 -5.77 7.53 1.07
C LEU A 35 -4.89 6.33 1.46
N GLN A 36 -4.70 6.10 2.75
CA GLN A 36 -3.96 4.94 3.24
C GLN A 36 -4.69 3.64 2.87
N GLU A 37 -6.00 3.58 3.09
CA GLU A 37 -6.84 2.43 2.75
C GLU A 37 -6.81 2.11 1.26
N LEU A 38 -6.80 3.12 0.39
CA LEU A 38 -6.66 2.94 -1.06
C LEU A 38 -5.37 2.17 -1.43
N THR A 39 -4.28 2.43 -0.72
CA THR A 39 -2.98 1.80 -0.98
C THR A 39 -2.70 0.55 -0.13
N ARG A 40 -3.58 0.24 0.82
CA ARG A 40 -3.33 -0.77 1.85
C ARG A 40 -3.04 -2.16 1.28
N ALA A 41 -3.81 -2.59 0.29
CA ALA A 41 -3.61 -3.89 -0.33
C ALA A 41 -2.22 -4.04 -0.97
N HIS A 42 -1.69 -2.99 -1.59
CA HIS A 42 -0.35 -3.00 -2.18
C HIS A 42 0.74 -3.03 -1.11
N ILE A 43 0.57 -2.25 -0.04
CA ILE A 43 1.50 -2.23 1.10
C ILE A 43 1.54 -3.61 1.77
N ASP A 44 0.38 -4.20 2.05
CA ASP A 44 0.27 -5.49 2.72
C ASP A 44 0.85 -6.61 1.86
N SER A 45 0.59 -6.59 0.54
CA SER A 45 1.17 -7.54 -0.40
C SER A 45 2.69 -7.46 -0.44
N PHE A 46 3.26 -6.25 -0.52
CA PHE A 46 4.70 -6.05 -0.52
C PHE A 46 5.34 -6.54 0.78
N ASN A 47 4.76 -6.15 1.93
CA ASN A 47 5.26 -6.54 3.25
C ASN A 47 5.26 -8.06 3.41
N HIS A 48 4.21 -8.73 2.95
CA HIS A 48 4.15 -10.19 2.98
C HIS A 48 5.20 -10.84 2.06
N ALA A 49 5.35 -10.34 0.83
CA ALA A 49 6.32 -10.87 -0.12
C ALA A 49 7.77 -10.77 0.40
N VAL A 50 8.14 -9.64 1.02
CA VAL A 50 9.50 -9.42 1.54
C VAL A 50 9.71 -10.12 2.88
N GLY A 51 8.72 -10.11 3.78
CA GLY A 51 8.84 -10.71 5.10
C GLY A 51 8.82 -12.24 5.07
N GLU A 52 7.77 -12.81 4.49
CA GLU A 52 7.54 -14.26 4.49
C GLU A 52 7.95 -14.90 3.16
N GLY A 53 7.53 -14.30 2.04
CA GLY A 53 7.74 -14.88 0.71
C GLY A 53 9.21 -15.10 0.37
N LEU A 54 10.05 -14.09 0.62
CA LEU A 54 11.49 -14.18 0.39
C LEU A 54 12.16 -15.20 1.31
N HIS A 55 11.75 -15.26 2.58
CA HIS A 55 12.27 -16.23 3.54
C HIS A 55 12.01 -17.66 3.09
N LEU A 56 10.76 -17.95 2.71
CA LEU A 56 10.35 -19.25 2.19
C LEU A 56 11.10 -19.60 0.90
N ALA A 57 11.26 -18.67 -0.02
CA ALA A 57 12.00 -18.88 -1.27
C ALA A 57 13.46 -19.29 -1.02
N VAL A 58 14.13 -18.64 -0.04
CA VAL A 58 15.50 -18.99 0.36
C VAL A 58 15.56 -20.37 1.00
N GLN A 59 14.61 -20.71 1.88
CA GLN A 59 14.57 -22.04 2.50
C GLN A 59 14.37 -23.15 1.46
N VAL A 60 13.39 -23.01 0.57
CA VAL A 60 13.11 -23.99 -0.49
C VAL A 60 14.32 -24.14 -1.40
N ARG A 61 15.02 -23.06 -1.75
CA ARG A 61 16.26 -23.12 -2.54
C ARG A 61 17.36 -23.92 -1.84
N ARG A 62 17.52 -23.76 -0.51
CA ARG A 62 18.49 -24.56 0.27
C ARG A 62 18.11 -26.04 0.32
N LEU A 63 16.83 -26.34 0.52
CA LEU A 63 16.33 -27.72 0.57
C LEU A 63 16.43 -28.41 -0.80
N ALA A 64 16.10 -27.70 -1.88
CA ALA A 64 16.27 -28.21 -3.25
C ALA A 64 17.75 -28.46 -3.60
N GLY A 65 18.66 -27.60 -3.13
CA GLY A 65 20.11 -27.82 -3.27
C GLY A 65 20.62 -29.03 -2.48
N LEU A 66 20.07 -29.27 -1.29
CA LEU A 66 20.41 -30.45 -0.46
C LEU A 66 19.87 -31.76 -1.05
N GLN A 67 18.64 -31.76 -1.57
CA GLN A 67 18.08 -32.94 -2.25
C GLN A 67 18.90 -33.37 -3.48
N CYS A 68 19.51 -32.41 -4.19
CA CYS A 68 20.38 -32.72 -5.33
C CYS A 68 21.72 -33.36 -4.89
N SER A 69 22.23 -33.06 -3.69
CA SER A 69 23.48 -33.64 -3.19
C SER A 69 23.34 -35.04 -2.59
N VAL A 70 22.13 -35.49 -2.24
CA VAL A 70 21.87 -36.84 -1.69
C VAL A 70 21.59 -37.85 -2.82
N CYS A 71 21.51 -37.40 -4.07
CA CYS A 71 21.36 -38.25 -5.25
C CYS A 71 22.67 -38.52 -6.04
N LEU A 72 23.83 -38.09 -5.51
CA LEU A 72 25.17 -38.39 -6.04
C LEU A 72 25.96 -39.24 -5.04
#